data_AF-R4HYK0-F1
#
_entry.id   AF-R4HYK0-F1
#
_cell.length_a   1.000
_cell.length_b   1.000
_cell.length_c   1.000
_cell.angle_alpha   90.00
_cell.angle_beta   90.00
_cell.angle_gamma   90.00
#
_symmetry.space_group_name_H-M   'P 1'
#
loop_
_entity.id
_entity.type
_entity.pdbx_description
1 polymer ?
#
loop_
_entity_poly.entity_id
_entity_poly.type
_entity_poly.pdbx_seq_one_letter_code
_entity_poly.pdbx_strand_id
1 'polypeptide(L)'
;VCGAPHARMLFGIDYIGRMYGDYATRLAAQPPERRDDPVGDWQAGRLARFGCPWDDTLATEMMTGQWTIDPTPPWMQFPLDLPFTPVRYLPFNGPTAVPDWVHEPPKRPRVCLTLGMTAREVLGGDLFSTAQMLQALAELDIELVATLDAGQLAELDTLPDNVRVTDFVPLNDLLPSCSAIVHHGGAGT
;
A
#
# COMPACT_ATOMS: atom_id res chain seq x y z
N VAL A 1 11.85 24.74 11.05
CA VAL A 1 12.83 23.69 10.75
C VAL A 1 13.88 23.73 11.85
N CYS A 2 13.99 22.69 12.66
CA CYS A 2 14.92 22.67 13.80
C CYS A 2 16.37 22.28 13.41
N GLY A 3 16.66 22.15 12.12
CA GLY A 3 17.97 21.71 11.62
C GLY A 3 18.27 20.23 11.85
N ALA A 4 17.32 19.45 12.39
CA ALA A 4 17.49 18.02 12.58
C ALA A 4 17.47 17.30 11.22
N PRO A 5 18.43 16.38 10.98
CA PRO A 5 18.36 15.50 9.83
C PRO A 5 17.08 14.67 9.85
N HIS A 6 16.44 14.49 8.71
CA HIS A 6 15.19 13.73 8.64
C HIS A 6 15.06 12.92 7.35
N ALA A 7 14.51 11.72 7.51
CA ALA A 7 14.21 10.80 6.44
C ALA A 7 12.72 10.53 6.38
N ARG A 8 12.24 10.13 5.20
CA ARG A 8 10.94 9.44 5.08
C ARG A 8 11.16 7.96 4.87
N MET A 9 10.27 7.14 5.43
CA MET A 9 10.19 5.71 5.15
C MET A 9 9.09 5.48 4.13
N LEU A 10 9.41 4.83 3.02
CA LEU A 10 8.39 4.41 2.07
C LEU A 10 7.70 3.13 2.53
N PHE A 11 6.44 3.02 2.18
CA PHE A 11 5.62 1.82 2.37
C PHE A 11 5.26 1.19 1.01
N GLY A 12 5.95 1.57 -0.07
CA GLY A 12 5.69 1.11 -1.43
C GLY A 12 6.39 2.00 -2.45
N ILE A 13 5.97 1.89 -3.72
CA ILE A 13 6.51 2.68 -4.82
C ILE A 13 6.42 4.19 -4.51
N ASP A 14 7.49 4.94 -4.79
CA ASP A 14 7.62 6.37 -4.50
C ASP A 14 6.79 7.27 -5.43
N TYR A 15 5.47 7.16 -5.35
CA TYR A 15 4.56 7.99 -6.12
C TYR A 15 4.69 9.47 -5.77
N ILE A 16 5.01 9.81 -4.52
CA ILE A 16 5.18 11.21 -4.10
C ILE A 16 6.38 11.83 -4.83
N GLY A 17 7.54 11.17 -4.80
CA GLY A 17 8.74 11.65 -5.49
C GLY A 17 8.52 11.75 -7.00
N ARG A 18 7.88 10.73 -7.60
CA ARG A 18 7.55 10.74 -9.04
C ARG A 18 6.58 11.86 -9.42
N MET A 19 5.45 11.96 -8.74
CA MET A 19 4.42 12.95 -9.06
C MET A 19 4.93 14.38 -8.84
N TYR A 20 5.69 14.61 -7.76
CA TYR A 20 6.26 15.91 -7.49
C TYR A 20 7.32 16.31 -8.53
N GLY A 21 8.20 15.38 -8.94
CA GLY A 21 9.16 15.64 -10.02
C GLY A 21 8.49 15.98 -11.35
N ASP A 22 7.44 15.22 -11.72
CA ASP A 22 6.64 15.50 -12.91
C ASP A 22 5.91 16.85 -12.80
N TYR A 23 5.39 17.18 -11.61
CA TYR A 23 4.75 18.47 -11.31
C TYR A 23 5.73 19.64 -11.46
N ALA A 24 6.88 19.60 -10.79
CA ALA A 24 7.89 20.65 -10.83
C ALA A 24 8.40 20.88 -12.27
N THR A 25 8.64 19.80 -13.02
CA THR A 25 9.03 19.87 -14.44
C THR A 25 7.98 20.60 -15.27
N ARG A 26 6.70 20.24 -15.11
CA ARG A 26 5.59 20.86 -15.85
C ARG A 26 5.37 22.31 -15.44
N LEU A 27 5.49 22.63 -14.16
CA LEU A 27 5.36 24.00 -13.65
C LEU A 27 6.45 24.90 -14.24
N ALA A 28 7.71 24.45 -14.25
CA ALA A 28 8.83 25.19 -14.82
C ALA A 28 8.67 25.47 -16.33
N ALA A 29 8.00 24.56 -17.05
CA ALA A 29 7.72 24.72 -18.47
C ALA A 29 6.61 25.75 -18.79
N GLN A 30 5.82 26.20 -17.80
CA GLN A 30 4.80 27.23 -18.02
C GLN A 30 5.40 28.63 -18.14
N PRO A 31 4.75 29.54 -18.89
CA PRO A 31 5.06 30.97 -18.84
C PRO A 31 4.97 31.52 -17.40
N PRO A 32 5.85 32.45 -16.98
CA PRO A 32 5.88 32.97 -15.61
C PRO A 32 4.51 33.41 -15.07
N GLU A 33 3.69 34.04 -15.90
CA GLU A 33 2.35 34.52 -15.59
C GLU A 33 1.31 33.40 -15.36
N ARG A 34 1.66 32.13 -15.58
CA ARG A 34 0.80 30.95 -15.39
C ARG A 34 1.43 29.91 -14.44
N ARG A 35 2.48 30.27 -13.70
CA ARG A 35 3.14 29.39 -12.73
C ARG A 35 2.44 29.44 -11.39
N ASP A 36 1.20 28.97 -11.35
CA ASP A 36 0.51 28.76 -10.08
C ASP A 36 1.13 27.56 -9.36
N ASP A 37 1.70 27.80 -8.17
CA ASP A 37 2.38 26.80 -7.34
C ASP A 37 1.58 26.47 -6.06
N PRO A 38 0.44 25.76 -6.16
CA PRO A 38 -0.35 25.41 -4.99
C PRO A 38 0.39 24.51 -3.99
N VAL A 39 1.42 23.79 -4.45
CA VAL A 39 2.23 22.93 -3.58
C VAL A 39 3.17 23.80 -2.74
N GLY A 40 3.88 24.74 -3.35
CA GLY A 40 4.69 25.74 -2.66
C GLY A 40 3.85 26.61 -1.72
N ASP A 41 2.68 27.09 -2.15
CA ASP A 41 1.76 27.88 -1.30
C ASP A 41 1.33 27.09 -0.05
N TRP A 42 0.99 25.81 -0.22
CA TRP A 42 0.64 24.92 0.89
C TRP A 42 1.82 24.74 1.85
N GLN A 43 3.03 24.52 1.32
CA GLN A 43 4.25 24.36 2.12
C GLN A 43 4.60 25.64 2.89
N ALA A 44 4.54 26.80 2.24
CA ALA A 44 4.74 28.11 2.86
C ALA A 44 3.76 28.33 4.02
N GLY A 45 2.47 28.02 3.81
CA GLY A 45 1.44 28.09 4.85
C GLY A 45 1.69 27.13 6.03
N ARG A 46 2.36 25.99 5.81
CA ARG A 46 2.76 25.06 6.89
C ARG A 46 3.96 25.59 7.66
N LEU A 47 5.00 26.08 6.97
CA LEU A 47 6.21 26.63 7.60
C LEU A 47 5.94 27.90 8.42
N ALA A 48 5.05 28.77 7.94
CA ALA A 48 4.69 30.01 8.61
C ALA A 48 4.13 29.78 10.03
N ARG A 49 3.43 28.65 10.26
CA ARG A 49 2.92 28.26 11.60
C ARG A 49 4.03 28.04 12.63
N PHE A 50 5.26 27.81 12.16
CA PHE A 50 6.45 27.59 12.98
C PHE A 50 7.44 28.76 12.88
N GLY A 51 7.02 29.90 12.35
CA GLY A 51 7.89 31.09 12.18
C GLY A 51 9.03 30.86 11.19
N CYS A 52 8.91 29.89 10.29
CA CYS A 52 9.95 29.57 9.32
C CYS A 52 9.63 30.21 7.96
N PRO A 53 10.55 30.97 7.36
CA PRO A 53 10.36 31.51 6.02
C PRO A 53 10.31 30.36 5.00
N TRP A 54 9.50 30.55 3.97
CA TRP A 54 9.50 29.70 2.79
C TRP A 54 10.66 30.08 1.87
N ASP A 55 11.27 29.05 1.28
CA ASP A 55 12.32 29.15 0.27
C ASP A 55 12.11 28.04 -0.75
N ASP A 56 12.30 28.32 -2.04
CA ASP A 56 12.04 27.36 -3.12
C ASP A 56 13.02 26.17 -3.07
N THR A 57 14.21 26.38 -2.52
CA THR A 57 15.20 25.32 -2.29
C THR A 57 14.71 24.22 -1.34
N LEU A 58 13.72 24.52 -0.49
CA LEU A 58 13.11 23.56 0.43
C LEU A 58 12.04 22.69 -0.21
N ALA A 59 11.58 23.03 -1.42
CA ALA A 59 10.34 22.49 -1.96
C ALA A 59 10.39 20.98 -2.19
N THR A 60 11.52 20.46 -2.68
CA THR A 60 11.73 19.01 -2.82
C THR A 60 11.87 18.33 -1.47
N GLU A 61 12.72 18.86 -0.58
CA GLU A 61 12.96 18.29 0.76
C GLU A 61 11.67 18.19 1.58
N MET A 62 10.78 19.18 1.50
CA MET A 62 9.49 19.15 2.18
C MET A 62 8.52 18.08 1.66
N MET A 63 8.69 17.63 0.41
CA MET A 63 7.89 16.55 -0.18
C MET A 63 8.55 15.18 0.00
N THR A 64 9.88 15.12 0.02
CA THR A 64 10.64 13.87 -0.08
C THR A 64 11.54 13.57 1.11
N GLY A 65 11.65 14.46 2.09
CA GLY A 65 12.69 14.44 3.10
C GLY A 65 14.08 14.68 2.52
N GLN A 66 15.09 14.67 3.39
CA GLN A 66 16.49 14.79 2.98
C GLN A 66 17.04 13.50 2.38
N TRP A 67 16.51 12.35 2.81
CA TRP A 67 16.70 11.07 2.15
C TRP A 67 15.51 10.15 2.41
N THR A 68 15.45 9.08 1.62
CA THR A 68 14.38 8.09 1.67
C THR A 68 14.91 6.74 2.13
N ILE A 69 14.18 6.05 3.00
CA ILE A 69 14.40 4.63 3.30
C ILE A 69 13.39 3.85 2.46
N ASP A 70 13.88 2.99 1.56
CA ASP A 70 13.04 2.35 0.54
C ASP A 70 13.08 0.82 0.64
N PRO A 71 11.98 0.17 1.05
CA PRO A 71 11.86 -1.29 1.02
C PRO A 71 11.47 -1.86 -0.35
N THR A 72 11.18 -1.00 -1.33
CA THR A 72 10.72 -1.39 -2.66
C THR A 72 11.80 -2.17 -3.41
N PRO A 73 11.48 -3.34 -4.01
CA PRO A 73 12.44 -4.07 -4.83
C PRO A 73 13.00 -3.19 -5.97
N PRO A 74 14.30 -3.30 -6.32
CA PRO A 74 14.92 -2.41 -7.30
C PRO A 74 14.23 -2.36 -8.67
N TRP A 75 13.59 -3.45 -9.09
CA TRP A 75 12.88 -3.54 -10.37
C TRP A 75 11.51 -2.82 -10.38
N MET A 76 10.99 -2.41 -9.23
CA MET A 76 9.75 -1.62 -9.09
C MET A 76 10.01 -0.13 -8.87
N GLN A 77 11.26 0.27 -8.62
CA GLN A 77 11.60 1.64 -8.29
C GLN A 77 11.48 2.56 -9.52
N PHE A 78 11.01 3.79 -9.30
CA PHE A 78 11.11 4.84 -10.31
C PHE A 78 12.55 5.36 -10.40
N PRO A 79 13.01 5.78 -11.59
CA PRO A 79 14.33 6.39 -11.76
C PRO A 79 14.30 7.86 -11.28
N LEU A 80 14.29 8.06 -9.96
CA LEU A 80 14.25 9.38 -9.32
C LEU A 80 15.66 9.83 -8.95
N ASP A 81 15.98 11.09 -9.20
CA ASP A 81 17.23 11.72 -8.74
C ASP A 81 17.09 12.19 -7.29
N LEU A 82 16.84 11.23 -6.39
CA LEU A 82 16.65 11.46 -4.95
C LEU A 82 17.56 10.51 -4.16
N PRO A 83 18.17 10.99 -3.05
CA PRO A 83 18.96 10.11 -2.18
C PRO A 83 18.05 9.10 -1.47
N PHE A 84 18.38 7.81 -1.59
CA PHE A 84 17.69 6.75 -0.89
C PHE A 84 18.63 5.68 -0.33
N THR A 85 18.16 4.99 0.71
CA THR A 85 18.79 3.83 1.33
C THR A 85 17.88 2.63 1.14
N PRO A 86 18.27 1.62 0.34
CA PRO A 86 17.47 0.41 0.19
C PRO A 86 17.50 -0.40 1.48
N VAL A 87 16.35 -0.93 1.88
CA VAL A 87 16.22 -1.86 3.01
C VAL A 87 15.45 -3.10 2.58
N ARG A 88 15.67 -4.22 3.27
CA ARG A 88 14.86 -5.42 3.04
C ARG A 88 13.49 -5.22 3.67
N TYR A 89 12.42 -5.36 2.89
CA TYR A 89 11.07 -5.46 3.42
C TYR A 89 10.95 -6.66 4.36
N LEU A 90 10.45 -6.43 5.58
CA LEU A 90 10.07 -7.46 6.52
C LEU A 90 8.58 -7.29 6.82
N PRO A 91 7.73 -8.26 6.44
CA PRO A 91 6.31 -8.13 6.67
C PRO A 91 6.01 -8.19 8.17
N PHE A 92 5.14 -7.28 8.61
CA PHE A 92 4.58 -7.29 9.96
C PHE A 92 3.07 -7.11 9.87
N ASN A 93 2.32 -8.18 10.08
CA ASN A 93 0.86 -8.20 9.99
C ASN A 93 0.18 -8.00 11.35
N GLY A 94 0.90 -7.46 12.35
CA GLY A 94 0.36 -7.20 13.68
C GLY A 94 0.47 -8.38 14.66
N PRO A 95 0.25 -8.15 15.97
CA PRO A 95 0.37 -9.16 17.01
C PRO A 95 -0.89 -10.05 17.03
N THR A 96 -0.91 -11.11 16.25
CA THR A 96 -2.07 -12.00 16.13
C THR A 96 -1.65 -13.46 16.21
N ALA A 97 -2.55 -14.30 16.72
CA ALA A 97 -2.32 -15.74 16.76
C ALA A 97 -2.48 -16.32 15.35
N VAL A 98 -1.59 -17.24 14.99
CA VAL A 98 -1.68 -17.99 13.73
C VAL A 98 -2.53 -19.24 13.99
N PRO A 99 -3.63 -19.47 13.26
CA PRO A 99 -4.40 -20.70 13.39
C PRO A 99 -3.59 -21.95 12.98
N ASP A 100 -3.73 -23.05 13.72
CA ASP A 100 -2.95 -24.29 13.49
C ASP A 100 -3.00 -24.81 12.05
N TRP A 101 -4.16 -24.71 11.39
CA TRP A 101 -4.38 -25.18 10.02
C TRP A 101 -3.48 -24.48 8.99
N VAL A 102 -2.95 -23.28 9.29
CA VAL A 102 -2.04 -22.55 8.40
C VAL A 102 -0.74 -23.34 8.20
N HIS A 103 -0.28 -24.02 9.25
CA HIS A 103 0.95 -24.82 9.24
C HIS A 103 0.77 -26.21 8.63
N GLU A 104 -0.47 -26.66 8.42
CA GLU A 104 -0.75 -27.93 7.75
C GLU A 104 -0.41 -27.82 6.25
N PRO A 105 0.38 -28.76 5.69
CA PRO A 105 0.64 -28.80 4.26
C PRO A 105 -0.66 -28.89 3.46
N PRO A 106 -0.88 -27.99 2.48
CA PRO A 106 -2.14 -27.98 1.75
C PRO A 106 -2.26 -29.22 0.85
N LYS A 107 -3.47 -29.81 0.81
CA LYS A 107 -3.77 -31.01 0.01
C LYS A 107 -4.05 -30.71 -1.47
N ARG A 108 -4.26 -29.43 -1.80
CA ARG A 108 -4.51 -28.85 -3.12
C ARG A 108 -3.76 -27.52 -3.22
N PRO A 109 -3.56 -26.92 -4.41
CA PRO A 109 -3.00 -25.59 -4.51
C PRO A 109 -3.80 -24.60 -3.65
N ARG A 110 -3.13 -23.95 -2.69
CA ARG A 110 -3.77 -22.98 -1.79
C ARG A 110 -3.70 -21.59 -2.39
N VAL A 111 -4.81 -20.88 -2.45
CA VAL A 111 -4.90 -19.51 -2.96
C VAL A 111 -5.39 -18.60 -1.84
N CYS A 112 -4.70 -17.49 -1.59
CA CYS A 112 -5.14 -16.47 -0.65
C CYS A 112 -5.96 -15.41 -1.38
N LEU A 113 -7.16 -15.09 -0.88
CA LEU A 113 -7.96 -13.94 -1.30
C LEU A 113 -8.02 -12.93 -0.15
N THR A 114 -7.46 -11.74 -0.39
CA THR A 114 -7.46 -10.64 0.59
C THR A 114 -7.76 -9.30 -0.06
N LEU A 115 -8.88 -8.70 0.33
CA LEU A 115 -9.27 -7.36 -0.10
C LEU A 115 -8.75 -6.27 0.84
N GLY A 116 -7.96 -6.65 1.86
CA GLY A 116 -7.31 -5.76 2.81
C GLY A 116 -8.26 -5.05 3.78
N MET A 117 -7.71 -4.63 4.91
CA MET A 117 -8.42 -3.82 5.91
C MET A 117 -8.57 -2.37 5.44
N THR A 118 -7.56 -1.82 4.75
CA THR A 118 -7.51 -0.40 4.37
C THR A 118 -8.56 -0.02 3.33
N ALA A 119 -8.84 -0.89 2.35
CA ALA A 119 -9.91 -0.65 1.38
C ALA A 119 -11.27 -0.59 2.08
N ARG A 120 -11.52 -1.47 3.05
CA ARG A 120 -12.74 -1.50 3.87
C ARG A 120 -12.92 -0.24 4.70
N GLU A 121 -11.86 0.21 5.37
CA GLU A 121 -11.92 1.34 6.31
C GLU A 121 -11.94 2.71 5.62
N VAL A 122 -11.28 2.85 4.46
CA VAL A 122 -11.06 4.17 3.83
C VAL A 122 -12.00 4.43 2.65
N LEU A 123 -12.44 3.40 1.92
CA LEU A 123 -13.25 3.57 0.70
C LEU A 123 -14.75 3.33 0.91
N GLY A 124 -15.18 2.89 2.10
CA GLY A 124 -16.60 2.75 2.46
C GLY A 124 -17.32 1.57 1.78
N GLY A 125 -16.57 0.58 1.28
CA GLY A 125 -17.08 -0.63 0.66
C GLY A 125 -16.02 -1.35 -0.18
N ASP A 126 -16.31 -2.59 -0.58
CA ASP A 126 -15.43 -3.31 -1.51
C ASP A 126 -15.55 -2.71 -2.92
N LEU A 127 -14.40 -2.47 -3.56
CA LEU A 127 -14.34 -2.06 -4.98
C LEU A 127 -14.86 -3.15 -5.94
N PHE A 128 -14.97 -4.39 -5.46
CA PHE A 128 -15.33 -5.57 -6.25
C PHE A 128 -16.33 -6.44 -5.47
N SER A 129 -17.25 -7.10 -6.17
CA SER A 129 -18.19 -8.01 -5.53
C SER A 129 -17.46 -9.26 -5.01
N THR A 130 -17.37 -9.38 -3.69
CA THR A 130 -16.83 -10.56 -3.00
C THR A 130 -17.55 -11.84 -3.44
N ALA A 131 -18.89 -11.82 -3.54
CA ALA A 131 -19.68 -12.95 -3.99
C ALA A 131 -19.29 -13.44 -5.40
N GLN A 132 -19.14 -12.52 -6.36
CA GLN A 132 -18.74 -12.87 -7.73
C GLN A 132 -17.34 -13.46 -7.79
N MET A 133 -16.40 -12.93 -6.99
CA MET A 133 -15.04 -13.48 -6.92
C MET A 133 -15.02 -14.89 -6.33
N LEU A 134 -15.75 -15.12 -5.24
CA LEU A 134 -15.86 -16.46 -4.65
C LEU A 134 -16.51 -17.45 -5.63
N GLN A 135 -17.57 -17.05 -6.31
CA GLN A 135 -18.24 -17.90 -7.30
C GLN A 135 -17.32 -18.24 -8.48
N ALA A 136 -16.56 -17.27 -9.00
CA ALA A 136 -15.62 -17.52 -10.09
C ALA A 136 -14.47 -18.46 -9.68
N LEU A 137 -14.02 -18.39 -8.42
CA LEU A 137 -12.95 -19.25 -7.88
C LEU A 137 -13.47 -20.61 -7.39
N ALA A 138 -14.79 -20.77 -7.22
CA ALA A 138 -15.42 -22.01 -6.78
C ALA A 138 -15.23 -23.18 -7.76
N GLU A 139 -15.09 -22.87 -9.05
CA GLU A 139 -14.97 -23.88 -10.11
C GLU A 139 -13.56 -24.47 -10.23
N LEU A 140 -12.58 -23.90 -9.52
CA LEU A 140 -11.19 -24.33 -9.56
C LEU A 140 -10.90 -25.41 -8.50
N ASP A 141 -10.06 -26.39 -8.87
CA ASP A 141 -9.56 -27.42 -7.94
C ASP A 141 -8.45 -26.87 -7.02
N ILE A 142 -8.84 -25.97 -6.12
CA ILE A 142 -7.95 -25.25 -5.19
C ILE A 142 -8.50 -25.32 -3.75
N GLU A 143 -7.66 -24.96 -2.78
CA GLU A 143 -8.11 -24.51 -1.46
C GLU A 143 -8.10 -22.97 -1.46
N LEU A 144 -9.26 -22.33 -1.42
CA LEU A 144 -9.34 -20.87 -1.35
C LEU A 144 -9.43 -20.41 0.10
N VAL A 145 -8.44 -19.66 0.59
CA VAL A 145 -8.50 -18.99 1.89
C VAL A 145 -8.94 -17.55 1.66
N ALA A 146 -10.17 -17.23 2.05
CA ALA A 146 -10.72 -15.88 1.93
C ALA A 146 -10.72 -15.17 3.28
N THR A 147 -10.09 -13.99 3.33
CA THR A 147 -10.10 -13.14 4.54
C THR A 147 -11.33 -12.23 4.50
N LEU A 148 -12.44 -12.61 5.15
CA LEU A 148 -13.72 -11.89 5.09
C LEU A 148 -14.26 -11.61 6.49
N ASP A 149 -14.77 -10.39 6.71
CA ASP A 149 -15.41 -10.02 7.97
C ASP A 149 -16.87 -10.50 8.04
N ALA A 150 -17.50 -10.28 9.21
CA ALA A 150 -18.89 -10.69 9.44
C ALA A 150 -19.90 -9.98 8.53
N GLY A 151 -19.63 -8.74 8.10
CA GLY A 151 -20.52 -7.99 7.22
C GLY A 151 -20.50 -8.56 5.80
N GLN A 152 -19.30 -8.79 5.26
CA GLN A 152 -19.11 -9.43 3.95
C GLN A 152 -19.70 -10.84 3.92
N LEU A 153 -19.53 -11.61 5.00
CA LEU A 153 -20.12 -12.93 5.12
C LEU A 153 -21.65 -12.90 5.15
N ALA A 154 -22.26 -11.89 5.77
CA ALA A 154 -23.72 -11.75 5.85
C ALA A 154 -24.37 -11.42 4.50
N GLU A 155 -23.60 -10.91 3.54
CA GLU A 155 -24.04 -10.65 2.17
C GLU A 155 -23.97 -11.89 1.26
N LEU A 156 -23.39 -13.00 1.74
CA LEU A 156 -23.27 -14.25 0.99
C LEU A 156 -24.43 -15.19 1.32
N ASP A 157 -25.19 -15.60 0.29
CA ASP A 157 -26.25 -16.60 0.45
C ASP A 157 -25.69 -18.00 0.75
N THR A 158 -24.61 -18.39 0.05
CA THR A 158 -23.94 -19.68 0.21
C THR A 158 -22.43 -19.52 0.05
N LEU A 159 -21.68 -20.39 0.73
CA LEU A 159 -20.23 -20.48 0.61
C LEU A 159 -19.85 -21.74 -0.19
N PRO A 160 -19.00 -21.64 -1.23
CA PRO A 160 -18.56 -22.83 -1.96
C PRO A 160 -17.68 -23.76 -1.09
N ASP A 161 -17.75 -25.06 -1.34
CA ASP A 161 -17.07 -26.09 -0.54
C ASP A 161 -15.54 -25.99 -0.54
N ASN A 162 -14.96 -25.35 -1.56
CA ASN A 162 -13.52 -25.15 -1.66
C ASN A 162 -13.01 -23.90 -0.93
N VAL A 163 -13.90 -23.13 -0.29
CA VAL A 163 -13.57 -21.87 0.39
C VAL A 163 -13.51 -22.05 1.91
N ARG A 164 -12.36 -21.69 2.47
CA ARG A 164 -12.16 -21.48 3.91
C ARG A 164 -12.20 -19.98 4.18
N VAL A 165 -13.18 -19.54 4.97
CA VAL A 165 -13.25 -18.16 5.42
C VAL A 165 -12.57 -18.00 6.77
N THR A 166 -11.82 -16.91 6.93
CA THR A 166 -11.28 -16.43 8.21
C THR A 166 -11.44 -14.92 8.26
N ASP A 167 -11.68 -14.34 9.43
CA ASP A 167 -11.74 -12.87 9.58
C ASP A 167 -10.36 -12.25 9.31
N PHE A 168 -9.33 -12.86 9.90
CA PHE A 168 -7.96 -12.44 9.75
C PHE A 168 -7.00 -13.64 9.79
N VAL A 169 -5.88 -13.53 9.08
CA VAL A 169 -4.72 -14.42 9.19
C VAL A 169 -3.46 -13.66 8.77
N PRO A 170 -2.33 -13.78 9.50
CA PRO A 170 -1.09 -13.13 9.10
C PRO A 170 -0.61 -13.60 7.73
N LEU A 171 -0.44 -12.67 6.79
CA LEU A 171 0.00 -13.00 5.44
C LEU A 171 1.44 -13.55 5.43
N ASN A 172 2.31 -13.08 6.32
CA ASN A 172 3.66 -13.62 6.48
C ASN A 172 3.68 -15.10 6.87
N ASP A 173 2.61 -15.63 7.48
CA ASP A 173 2.47 -17.04 7.85
C ASP A 173 1.68 -17.85 6.81
N LEU A 174 0.66 -17.25 6.19
CA LEU A 174 -0.16 -17.92 5.18
C LEU A 174 0.54 -18.07 3.83
N LEU A 175 1.11 -16.98 3.31
CA LEU A 175 1.62 -16.91 1.93
C LEU A 175 2.75 -17.91 1.60
N PRO A 176 3.64 -18.30 2.53
CA PRO A 176 4.63 -19.35 2.27
C PRO A 176 4.03 -20.69 1.82
N SER A 177 2.76 -20.95 2.16
CA SER A 177 2.02 -22.17 1.75
C SER A 177 1.13 -21.97 0.52
N CYS A 178 0.99 -20.75 0.02
CA CYS A 178 0.12 -20.41 -1.10
C CYS A 178 0.83 -20.60 -2.45
N SER A 179 0.08 -21.10 -3.43
CA SER A 179 0.49 -21.11 -4.84
C SER A 179 0.20 -19.78 -5.55
N ALA A 180 -0.79 -19.02 -5.06
CA ALA A 180 -1.15 -17.71 -5.59
C ALA A 180 -1.83 -16.84 -4.53
N ILE A 181 -1.88 -15.53 -4.80
CA ILE A 181 -2.63 -14.55 -4.03
C ILE A 181 -3.47 -13.67 -4.97
N VAL A 182 -4.69 -13.36 -4.56
CA VAL A 182 -5.58 -12.38 -5.18
C VAL A 182 -5.77 -11.24 -4.18
N HIS A 183 -5.38 -10.03 -4.57
CA HIS A 183 -5.44 -8.87 -3.69
C HIS A 183 -5.65 -7.55 -4.44
N HIS A 184 -6.01 -6.51 -3.70
CA HIS A 184 -6.31 -5.17 -4.21
C HIS A 184 -5.05 -4.28 -4.42
N GLY A 185 -3.84 -4.80 -4.22
CA GLY A 185 -2.59 -4.03 -4.37
C GLY A 185 -2.17 -3.18 -3.16
N GLY A 186 -2.72 -3.44 -1.97
CA GLY A 186 -2.32 -2.74 -0.76
C GLY A 186 -0.85 -2.94 -0.39
N ALA A 187 -0.21 -1.90 0.14
CA ALA A 187 1.22 -1.86 0.47
C ALA A 187 1.74 -3.01 1.36
N GLY A 188 0.90 -3.55 2.25
CA GLY A 188 1.28 -4.64 3.15
C GLY A 188 1.02 -6.05 2.60
N THR A 189 0.56 -6.16 1.35
CA THR A 189 0.20 -7.43 0.68
C THR A 189 1.19 -7.75 -0.42
#